data_AF-A0A540M868-F1
#
_entry.id   AF-A0A540M868-F1
#
_cell.length_a   1.000
_cell.length_b   1.000
_cell.length_c   1.000
_cell.angle_alpha   90.00
_cell.angle_beta   90.00
_cell.angle_gamma   90.00
#
_symmetry.space_group_name_H-M   'P 1'
#
loop_
_entity.id
_entity.type
_entity.pdbx_description
1 polymer ?
#
loop_
_entity_poly.entity_id
_entity_poly.type
_entity_poly.pdbx_seq_one_letter_code
_entity_poly.pdbx_strand_id
1 'polypeptide(L)' 'MKCVGIQYLEAIRRLKASGFKPKRSVYLSYVPDEEIGGHDGAEKLAESDVFKGLNVRIVLDEGELIRPYDYAHCY' A
#
# COMPACT_ATOMS: atom_id res chain seq x y z
N MET A 1 -4.79 -4.35 -7.15
CA MET A 1 -4.62 -3.02 -7.83
C MET A 1 -3.23 -2.64 -8.42
N LYS A 2 -3.06 -2.55 -9.75
CA LYS A 2 -1.74 -2.23 -10.40
C LYS A 2 -1.37 -0.75 -10.52
N CYS A 3 -2.34 0.14 -10.77
CA CYS A 3 -2.09 1.57 -10.99
C CYS A 3 -1.49 2.25 -9.75
N VAL A 4 -2.02 1.94 -8.57
CA VAL A 4 -1.52 2.44 -7.28
C VAL A 4 -0.06 2.06 -7.06
N GLY A 5 0.31 0.81 -7.36
CA GLY A 5 1.69 0.34 -7.24
C GLY A 5 2.70 1.17 -8.05
N ILE A 6 2.34 1.55 -9.29
CA ILE A 6 3.18 2.41 -10.14
C ILE A 6 3.19 3.85 -9.61
N GLN A 7 2.06 4.36 -9.13
CA GLN A 7 1.99 5.71 -8.55
C GLN A 7 2.93 5.87 -7.35
N TYR A 8 3.00 4.86 -6.46
CA TYR A 8 3.93 4.90 -5.34
C TYR A 8 5.39 4.89 -5.80
N LEU A 9 5.76 4.05 -6.77
CA LEU A 9 7.12 4.01 -7.32
C LEU A 9 7.53 5.35 -7.92
N GLU A 10 6.66 5.95 -8.75
CA GLU A 10 6.97 7.23 -9.40
C GLU A 10 7.02 8.39 -8.41
N ALA A 11 6.14 8.41 -7.41
CA ALA A 11 6.20 9.41 -6.34
C ALA A 11 7.52 9.32 -5.56
N ILE A 12 7.91 8.11 -5.14
CA ILE A 12 9.17 7.89 -4.42
C ILE A 12 10.37 8.24 -5.30
N ARG A 13 10.35 7.88 -6.58
CA ARG A 13 11.42 8.24 -7.54
C ARG A 13 11.60 9.75 -7.63
N ARG A 14 10.50 10.52 -7.75
CA ARG A 14 10.53 11.98 -7.81
C ARG A 14 11.03 12.61 -6.51
N LEU A 15 10.59 12.11 -5.35
CA LEU A 15 11.03 12.60 -4.04
C LEU A 15 12.53 12.33 -3.80
N LYS A 16 13.02 11.14 -4.17
CA LYS A 16 14.45 10.82 -4.08
C LYS A 16 15.27 11.73 -5.00
N ALA A 17 14.80 11.97 -6.23
CA ALA A 17 15.46 12.86 -7.17
C ALA A 17 15.50 14.32 -6.70
N SER A 18 14.51 14.78 -5.93
CA SER A 18 14.51 16.13 -5.34
C SER A 18 15.33 16.25 -4.05
N GLY A 19 16.03 15.20 -3.62
CA GLY A 19 16.84 15.19 -2.40
C GLY A 19 16.05 15.10 -1.10
N PHE A 20 14.74 14.77 -1.17
CA PHE A 20 13.92 14.61 0.02
C PHE A 20 14.41 13.43 0.87
N LYS A 21 14.52 13.65 2.19
CA LYS A 21 14.89 12.63 3.18
C LYS A 21 13.76 12.46 4.19
N PRO A 22 12.97 11.38 4.11
CA PRO A 22 11.87 11.19 5.04
C PRO A 22 12.41 10.91 6.46
N LYS A 23 11.68 11.38 7.48
CA LYS A 23 11.99 11.08 8.89
C LYS A 23 11.72 9.62 9.29
N ARG A 24 10.93 8.90 8.50
CA ARG A 24 10.55 7.50 8.71
C ARG A 24 10.88 6.70 7.45
N SER A 25 11.20 5.43 7.63
CA SER A 25 11.33 4.50 6.50
C SER A 25 9.99 4.35 5.79
N VAL A 26 10.04 4.29 4.46
CA VAL A 26 8.90 3.96 3.60
C VAL A 26 9.22 2.63 2.95
N TYR A 27 8.39 1.62 3.20
CA TYR A 27 8.51 0.29 2.62
C TYR A 27 7.40 0.10 1.57
N LEU A 28 7.78 -0.44 0.41
CA LEU A 28 6.84 -0.89 -0.62
C LEU A 28 6.73 -2.41 -0.50
N SER A 29 5.50 -2.92 -0.31
CA SER A 29 5.22 -4.34 -0.28
C SER A 29 4.33 -4.70 -1.46
N TYR A 30 4.74 -5.70 -2.26
CA TYR A 30 3.97 -6.26 -3.35
C TYR A 30 3.71 -7.72 -3.01
N VAL A 31 2.51 -8.01 -2.51
CA VAL A 31 2.13 -9.33 -2.02
C VAL A 31 1.23 -10.05 -3.03
N PRO A 32 1.36 -11.39 -3.17
CA PRO A 32 0.45 -12.18 -3.98
C PRO A 32 -0.88 -12.38 -3.23
N ASP A 33 -1.79 -13.14 -3.87
CA ASP A 33 -2.91 -13.83 -3.20
C ASP A 33 -4.09 -12.96 -2.74
N GLU A 34 -3.97 -11.63 -2.78
CA GLU A 34 -5.00 -10.70 -2.27
C GLU A 34 -6.40 -10.96 -2.84
N GLU A 35 -6.53 -11.09 -4.17
CA GLU A 35 -7.81 -11.28 -4.87
C GLU A 35 -8.49 -12.65 -4.58
N ILE A 36 -7.80 -13.56 -3.87
CA ILE A 36 -8.36 -14.85 -3.44
C ILE A 36 -8.36 -15.03 -1.91
N GLY A 37 -8.16 -13.94 -1.16
CA GLY A 37 -8.28 -13.90 0.30
C GLY A 37 -7.00 -13.55 1.05
N GLY A 38 -5.84 -13.60 0.39
CA GLY A 38 -4.57 -13.12 0.95
C GLY A 38 -3.92 -14.02 2.00
N HIS A 39 -4.43 -15.25 2.20
CA HIS A 39 -3.94 -16.20 3.20
C HIS A 39 -2.48 -16.61 2.97
N ASP A 40 -2.09 -16.80 1.72
CA ASP A 40 -0.71 -17.12 1.34
C ASP A 40 0.13 -15.87 1.03
N GLY A 41 -0.45 -14.67 1.13
CA GLY A 41 0.15 -13.38 0.83
C GLY A 41 0.31 -12.47 2.04
N ALA A 42 -0.58 -11.48 2.15
CA ALA A 42 -0.51 -10.43 3.17
C ALA A 42 -0.59 -10.99 4.61
N GLU A 43 -1.39 -12.03 4.83
CA GLU A 43 -1.57 -12.66 6.15
C GLU A 43 -0.24 -13.24 6.66
N LYS A 44 0.40 -14.10 5.87
CA LYS A 44 1.73 -14.65 6.20
C LYS A 44 2.80 -13.59 6.37
N LEU A 45 2.75 -12.53 5.54
CA LEU A 45 3.68 -11.41 5.71
C LEU A 45 3.48 -10.74 7.06
N ALA A 46 2.24 -10.45 7.46
CA ALA A 46 1.93 -9.79 8.73
C ALA A 46 2.37 -10.62 9.95
N GLU A 47 2.29 -11.94 9.87
CA GLU A 47 2.73 -12.86 10.94
C GLU A 47 4.26 -13.04 10.99
N SER A 48 4.96 -12.74 9.89
CA SER A 48 6.40 -12.95 9.77
C SER A 48 7.23 -12.05 10.69
N ASP A 49 8.39 -12.55 11.12
CA ASP A 49 9.34 -11.76 11.89
C ASP A 49 9.99 -10.63 11.05
N VAL A 50 10.00 -10.79 9.72
CA VAL A 50 10.42 -9.73 8.79
C VAL A 50 9.52 -8.50 8.99
N PHE A 51 8.20 -8.67 8.91
CA PHE A 51 7.27 -7.55 9.04
C PHE A 51 7.30 -6.92 10.44
N LYS A 52 7.38 -7.74 11.50
CA LYS A 52 7.56 -7.25 12.89
C LYS A 52 8.83 -6.38 13.02
N GLY A 53 9.92 -6.80 12.38
CA GLY A 53 11.19 -6.06 12.38
C GLY A 53 11.14 -4.70 11.66
N LEU A 54 10.19 -4.50 10.74
CA LEU A 54 10.04 -3.21 10.02
C LEU A 54 9.45 -2.09 10.90
N ASN A 55 8.84 -2.42 12.04
CA ASN A 55 8.19 -1.47 12.95
C ASN A 55 7.18 -0.54 12.22
N VAL A 56 6.30 -1.15 11.41
CA VAL A 56 5.30 -0.44 10.61
C VAL A 56 4.20 0.12 11.51
N ARG A 57 3.88 1.41 11.33
CA ARG A 57 2.81 2.10 12.09
C ARG A 57 1.57 2.42 11.26
N ILE A 58 1.76 2.60 9.95
CA ILE A 58 0.70 2.98 9.01
C ILE A 58 0.92 2.16 7.74
N VAL A 59 -0.17 1.61 7.22
CA VAL A 59 -0.22 0.93 5.94
C VAL A 59 -1.22 1.70 5.06
N LEU A 60 -0.88 1.88 3.80
CA LEU A 60 -1.80 2.36 2.77
C LEU A 60 -1.95 1.23 1.77
N ASP A 61 -3.18 0.95 1.38
CA ASP A 61 -3.52 -0.06 0.39
C ASP A 61 -4.52 0.51 -0.62
N GLU A 62 -5.04 -0.34 -1.48
CA GLU A 62 -6.02 0.02 -2.49
C GLU A 62 -7.26 0.76 -1.96
N GLY A 63 -7.89 1.49 -2.88
CA GLY A 63 -9.19 2.12 -2.67
C GLY A 63 -10.02 1.98 -3.93
N GLU A 64 -11.33 2.12 -3.79
CA GLU A 64 -12.26 1.98 -4.90
C GLU A 64 -12.58 3.32 -5.56
N LEU A 65 -12.90 3.28 -6.85
CA LEU A 65 -13.47 4.44 -7.53
C LEU A 65 -14.92 4.62 -7.08
N ILE A 66 -15.22 5.73 -6.42
CA ILE A 66 -16.61 6.12 -6.14
C ILE A 66 -17.27 6.54 -7.46
N ARG A 67 -18.40 5.91 -7.82
CA ARG A 67 -19.13 6.31 -9.03
C ARG A 67 -20.06 7.49 -8.72
N PRO A 68 -20.34 8.36 -9.71
CA PRO A 68 -21.20 9.53 -9.51
C PRO A 68 -22.64 9.26 -9.08
N TYR A 69 -23.11 8.01 -9.09
CA TYR A 69 -24.46 7.65 -8.63
C TYR A 69 -24.48 7.06 -7.21
N ASP A 70 -23.31 6.79 -6.62
CA ASP A 70 -23.21 6.22 -5.28
C ASP A 70 -23.41 7.29 -4.18
N TYR A 71 -23.60 8.58 -4.54
CA TYR A 71 -23.97 9.65 -3.61
C TYR A 71 -25.34 9.45 -2.94
N ALA A 72 -26.21 8.59 -3.49
CA ALA A 72 -27.57 8.37 -2.98
C ALA A 72 -27.62 7.52 -1.69
N HIS A 73 -26.53 6.89 -1.29
CA HIS A 73 -26.47 6.01 -0.11
C HIS A 73 -25.62 6.57 1.05
N CYS A 74 -25.16 7.81 0.93
CA CYS A 74 -24.45 8.52 1.99
C CYS A 74 -25.31 9.67 2.57
N TYR A 75 -26.53 9.35 3.02
CA TYR A 75 -27.33 10.17 3.94
C TYR A 75 -28.13 9.26 4.88
#